data_AF-A0A927SIJ3-F1
#
_entry.id   AF-A0A927SIJ3-F1
#
_cell.length_a   1.000
_cell.length_b   1.000
_cell.length_c   1.000
_cell.angle_alpha   90.00
_cell.angle_beta   90.00
_cell.angle_gamma   90.00
#
_symmetry.space_group_name_H-M   'P 1'
#
loop_
_entity.id
_entity.type
_entity.pdbx_description
1 polymer ?
#
loop_
_entity_poly.entity_id
_entity_poly.type
_entity_poly.pdbx_seq_one_letter_code
_entity_poly.pdbx_strand_id
1 'polypeptide(L)' 'MPTTTYIIRFAHRAPTHSAPYEEQEHTTLAAAWESFRFFAEPDSAEVYSQIELVEYRYAEDTERMIARMEFSF' A
#
# COMPACT_ATOMS: atom_id res chain seq x y z
N MET A 1 -4.51 0.12 21.16
CA MET A 1 -4.25 -0.23 19.75
C MET A 1 -5.54 -0.01 18.98
N PRO A 2 -5.52 0.67 17.82
CA PRO A 2 -6.70 0.73 16.96
C PRO A 2 -7.13 -0.68 16.56
N THR A 3 -8.44 -0.94 16.47
CA THR A 3 -8.99 -2.23 16.04
C THR A 3 -8.74 -2.51 14.56
N THR A 4 -8.47 -1.45 13.80
CA THR A 4 -8.24 -1.47 12.37
C THR A 4 -7.16 -0.46 12.00
N THR A 5 -6.24 -0.84 11.13
CA THR A 5 -5.25 0.04 10.49
C THR A 5 -5.37 -0.06 8.98
N TYR A 6 -4.70 0.87 8.30
CA TYR A 6 -4.69 0.94 6.85
C TYR A 6 -3.24 0.89 6.40
N ILE A 7 -2.90 -0.05 5.54
CA ILE A 7 -1.52 -0.29 5.10
C ILE A 7 -1.43 0.02 3.61
N ILE A 8 -0.47 0.85 3.25
CA ILE A 8 -0.05 1.01 1.86
C ILE A 8 1.11 0.06 1.61
N ARG A 9 0.98 -0.86 0.64
CA ARG A 9 2.03 -1.79 0.25
C ARG A 9 2.64 -1.38 -1.08
N PHE A 10 3.95 -1.30 -1.12
CA PHE A 10 4.71 -0.90 -2.29
C PHE A 10 5.50 -2.08 -2.82
N ALA A 11 5.06 -2.66 -3.94
CA ALA A 11 5.82 -3.71 -4.62
C ALA A 11 6.82 -3.06 -5.59
N HIS A 12 8.11 -3.23 -5.31
CA HIS A 12 9.17 -2.68 -6.16
C HIS A 12 9.34 -3.50 -7.44
N ARG A 13 9.70 -2.85 -8.55
CA ARG A 13 10.00 -3.57 -9.81
C ARG A 13 11.28 -4.39 -9.74
N ALA A 14 12.30 -3.81 -9.13
CA ALA A 14 13.60 -4.43 -8.92
C ALA A 14 13.88 -4.44 -7.41
N PRO A 15 13.36 -5.44 -6.67
CA PRO A 15 13.56 -5.49 -5.23
C PRO A 15 15.06 -5.59 -4.92
N THR A 16 15.59 -4.57 -4.25
CA THR A 16 17.00 -4.52 -3.79
C THR A 16 17.20 -5.20 -2.45
N HIS A 17 16.11 -5.59 -1.79
CA HIS A 17 16.08 -6.20 -0.46
C HIS A 17 15.38 -7.55 -0.49
N SER A 18 15.57 -8.35 0.56
CA SER A 18 14.93 -9.65 0.72
C SER A 18 13.41 -9.58 0.91
N ALA A 19 12.87 -8.40 1.25
CA ALA A 19 11.45 -8.17 1.37
C ALA A 19 10.85 -7.80 -0.02
N PRO A 20 9.79 -8.47 -0.46
CA PRO A 20 9.20 -8.22 -1.78
C PRO A 20 8.41 -6.90 -1.86
N TYR A 21 8.11 -6.28 -0.71
CA TYR A 21 7.36 -5.04 -0.62
C TYR A 21 7.78 -4.21 0.61
N GLU A 22 7.59 -2.90 0.53
CA GLU A 22 7.62 -1.96 1.66
C GLU A 22 6.18 -1.70 2.15
N GLU A 23 6.00 -1.46 3.45
CA GLU A 23 4.69 -1.18 4.04
C GLU A 23 4.70 0.16 4.78
N GLN A 24 3.65 0.96 4.59
CA GLN A 24 3.39 2.18 5.33
C GLN A 24 2.04 2.09 6.04
N GLU A 25 2.04 2.12 7.37
CA GLU A 25 0.83 2.02 8.19
C GLU A 25 0.23 3.39 8.54
N HIS A 26 -1.10 3.47 8.49
CA HIS A 26 -1.90 4.62 8.86
C HIS A 26 -3.04 4.21 9.80
N THR A 27 -3.38 5.09 10.75
CA THR A 27 -4.46 4.86 11.73
C THR A 27 -5.85 5.22 11.21
N THR A 28 -5.95 5.96 10.09
CA THR A 28 -7.24 6.38 9.50
C THR A 28 -7.24 6.18 8.00
N LEU A 29 -8.42 5.82 7.45
CA LEU A 29 -8.60 5.64 6.02
C LEU A 29 -8.33 6.94 5.25
N ALA A 30 -8.76 8.07 5.79
CA ALA A 30 -8.58 9.36 5.12
C ALA A 30 -7.09 9.69 4.91
N ALA A 31 -6.26 9.53 5.95
CA ALA A 31 -4.82 9.75 5.82
C ALA A 31 -4.17 8.76 4.84
N ALA A 32 -4.55 7.47 4.92
CA ALA A 32 -4.02 6.45 4.02
C ALA A 32 -4.41 6.72 2.56
N TRP A 33 -5.66 7.13 2.32
CA TRP A 33 -6.16 7.45 0.99
C TRP A 33 -5.47 8.67 0.38
N GLU A 34 -5.28 9.73 1.18
CA GLU A 34 -4.54 10.92 0.76
C GLU A 34 -3.07 10.59 0.44
N SER A 35 -2.42 9.73 1.22
CA SER A 35 -1.07 9.26 0.88
C SER A 35 -1.06 8.38 -0.38
N PHE A 36 -2.01 7.46 -0.51
CA PHE A 36 -2.11 6.54 -1.66
C PHE A 36 -2.29 7.28 -2.99
N ARG A 37 -3.14 8.32 -3.04
CA ARG A 37 -3.38 9.09 -4.28
C ARG A 37 -2.15 9.85 -4.78
N PHE A 38 -1.17 10.17 -3.93
CA PHE A 38 0.05 10.85 -4.38
C PHE A 38 0.93 9.95 -5.26
N PHE A 39 0.76 8.63 -5.18
CA PHE A 39 1.51 7.70 -6.02
C PHE A 39 0.85 7.42 -7.39
N ALA A 40 -0.25 8.10 -7.73
CA ALA A 40 -0.88 8.03 -9.05
C ALA A 40 -0.14 8.85 -10.13
N GLU A 41 1.17 9.03 -9.96
CA GLU A 41 2.03 9.81 -10.85
C GLU A 41 2.91 8.89 -11.71
N PRO A 42 3.27 9.28 -12.95
CA PRO A 42 4.09 8.45 -13.84
C PRO A 42 5.43 8.01 -13.22
N ASP A 43 6.05 8.88 -12.42
CA ASP A 43 7.34 8.60 -11.76
C ASP A 43 7.24 7.40 -10.80
N SER A 44 6.07 7.18 -10.19
CA SER A 44 5.84 6.00 -9.32
C SER A 44 5.91 4.70 -10.12
N ALA A 45 5.56 4.74 -11.42
CA ALA A 45 5.68 3.58 -12.28
C ALA A 45 7.15 3.18 -12.50
N GLU A 46 8.11 4.09 -12.43
CA GLU A 46 9.54 3.76 -12.60
C GLU A 46 10.07 2.89 -11.44
N VAL A 47 9.53 3.10 -10.24
CA VAL A 47 10.00 2.46 -9.00
C VAL A 47 9.18 1.21 -8.66
N TYR A 48 7.85 1.31 -8.78
CA TYR A 48 6.92 0.30 -8.31
C TYR A 48 6.22 -0.42 -9.46
N SER A 49 6.07 -1.74 -9.33
CA SER A 49 5.21 -2.53 -10.22
C SER A 49 3.75 -2.38 -9.82
N GLN A 50 3.50 -2.22 -8.52
CA GLN A 50 2.17 -2.19 -7.95
C GLN A 50 2.18 -1.50 -6.58
N ILE A 51 1.11 -0.79 -6.28
CA ILE A 51 0.86 -0.23 -4.95
C ILE A 51 -0.56 -0.62 -4.51
N GLU A 52 -0.70 -1.12 -3.28
CA GLU A 52 -1.99 -1.52 -2.70
C GLU A 52 -2.32 -0.68 -1.48
N LEU A 53 -3.59 -0.42 -1.26
CA LEU A 53 -4.12 0.09 0.00
C LEU A 53 -5.05 -0.97 0.59
N VAL A 54 -4.71 -1.47 1.77
CA VAL A 54 -5.46 -2.52 2.47
C VAL A 54 -5.94 -2.02 3.84
N GLU A 55 -7.13 -2.46 4.23
CA GLU A 55 -7.64 -2.39 5.61
C GLU A 55 -7.17 -3.66 6.33
N TYR A 56 -6.45 -3.52 7.44
CA TYR A 56 -6.06 -4.62 8.31
C TYR A 56 -6.90 -4.59 9.60
N ARG A 57 -7.59 -5.69 9.91
CA ARG A 57 -8.45 -5.85 11.08
C ARG A 57 -7.79 -6.78 12.10
N TYR A 58 -7.20 -6.21 13.15
CA TYR A 58 -6.49 -6.98 14.19
C TYR A 58 -7.37 -7.99 14.92
N ALA A 59 -8.66 -7.69 15.10
CA ALA A 59 -9.57 -8.60 15.82
C ALA A 59 -9.82 -9.90 15.06
N GLU A 60 -9.77 -9.85 13.73
CA GLU A 60 -10.08 -10.97 12.84
C GLU A 60 -8.82 -11.55 12.20
N ASP A 61 -7.67 -10.89 12.33
CA ASP A 61 -6.42 -11.17 11.59
C ASP A 61 -6.69 -11.28 10.08
N THR A 62 -7.46 -10.32 9.56
CA THR A 62 -7.85 -10.30 8.14
C THR A 62 -7.48 -8.99 7.48
N GLU A 63 -7.25 -9.11 6.17
CA GLU A 63 -7.03 -7.99 5.28
C GLU A 63 -8.13 -7.87 4.27
N ARG A 64 -8.50 -6.63 3.99
CA ARG A 64 -9.43 -6.28 2.93
C ARG A 64 -8.77 -5.27 2.00
N MET A 65 -8.64 -5.65 0.73
CA MET A 65 -8.22 -4.72 -0.32
C MET A 65 -9.21 -3.56 -0.46
N ILE A 66 -8.70 -2.33 -0.38
CA ILE A 66 -9.49 -1.11 -0.62
C ILE A 66 -9.28 -0.63 -2.04
N ALA A 67 -8.01 -0.52 -2.45
CA ALA A 67 -7.62 -0.05 -3.78
C ALA A 67 -6.27 -0.62 -4.19
N ARG A 68 -6.04 -0.66 -5.50
CA ARG A 68 -4.80 -1.14 -6.12
C ARG A 68 -4.48 -0.28 -7.33
N MET A 69 -3.22 0.14 -7.43
CA MET A 69 -2.65 0.73 -8.64
C MET A 69 -1.68 -0.29 -9.23
N GLU A 70 -1.88 -0.63 -10.50
CA GLU A 70 -0.95 -1.46 -11.26
C GLU A 70 -0.24 -0.60 -12.28
N PHE A 71 1.07 -0.77 -12.38
CA PHE A 71 1.88 -0.08 -13.36
C PHE A 71 2.41 -1.11 -14.36
N SER A 72 1.81 -1.15 -15.54
CA SER A 72 2.28 -1.97 -16.68
C SER A 72 3.10 -1.13 -17.65
N PHE A 73 4.17 -1.73 -18.20
CA PHE A 73 4.95 -1.18 -19.30
C PHE A 73 4.86 -2.12 -20.50
#